data_AF-A0A1I6DIZ4-F1
#
_entry.id   AF-A0A1I6DIZ4-F1
#
_cell.length_a   1.000
_cell.length_b   1.000
_cell.length_c   1.000
_cell.angle_alpha   90.00
_cell.angle_beta   90.00
_cell.angle_gamma   90.00
#
_symmetry.space_group_name_H-M   'P 1'
#
loop_
_entity.id
_entity.type
_entity.pdbx_description
1 polymer ?
#
loop_
_entity_poly.entity_id
_entity_poly.type
_entity_poly.pdbx_seq_one_letter_code
_entity_poly.pdbx_strand_id
1 'polypeptide(L)'
;MPRGDQVLKETVQQEKVSLKKLFLAMSNRIFRKMLRFIKRLLTCLVIIFSPVIIWVILSLNRELIVIIANSQWLSGIFPSLFATLGEHVNKPEFARGFNDAALGGLLTLFGVIVTVWYYQVIRIQEVTEKRLFVIDELLEELKKNRHIVNDLLQGKTEKYKSGSKNKKGSIFTTEAWHKMGADVALLPRRLHLRLSVLYAGLNRCSSADGYWKNQATIDRIDGIISDLHRYRSTLCKSDIA
;
A
#
# COMPACT_ATOMS: atom_id res chain seq x y z
N MET A 1 -7.19 -55.38 -36.69
CA MET A 1 -6.62 -54.08 -36.27
C MET A 1 -7.75 -53.11 -35.95
N PRO A 2 -8.02 -52.82 -34.66
CA PRO A 2 -8.87 -51.68 -34.27
C PRO A 2 -8.22 -50.90 -33.11
N ARG A 3 -7.09 -50.21 -33.35
CA ARG A 3 -6.38 -49.41 -32.32
C ARG A 3 -6.41 -47.90 -32.55
N GLY A 4 -6.92 -47.43 -33.69
CA GLY A 4 -6.93 -45.99 -34.03
C GLY A 4 -7.99 -45.17 -33.31
N ASP A 5 -9.22 -45.69 -33.21
CA ASP A 5 -10.38 -44.89 -32.73
C ASP A 5 -10.45 -44.71 -31.21
N GLN A 6 -9.82 -45.61 -30.44
CA GLN A 6 -9.78 -45.48 -28.97
C GLN A 6 -8.78 -44.43 -28.51
N VAL A 7 -7.61 -44.35 -29.16
CA VAL A 7 -6.57 -43.36 -28.84
C VAL A 7 -7.04 -41.94 -29.16
N LEU A 8 -7.82 -41.76 -30.25
CA LEU A 8 -8.38 -40.45 -30.61
C LEU A 8 -9.48 -39.98 -29.64
N LYS A 9 -10.25 -40.91 -29.04
CA LYS A 9 -11.26 -40.57 -28.04
C LYS A 9 -10.65 -40.19 -26.69
N GLU A 10 -9.58 -40.88 -26.29
CA GLU A 10 -8.88 -40.58 -25.03
C GLU A 10 -8.18 -39.22 -25.06
N THR A 11 -7.53 -38.85 -26.18
CA THR A 11 -6.86 -37.53 -26.31
C THR A 11 -7.87 -36.38 -26.30
N VAL A 12 -8.98 -36.49 -27.03
CA VAL A 12 -10.06 -35.47 -27.04
C VAL A 12 -10.73 -35.35 -25.67
N GLN A 13 -10.86 -36.44 -24.92
CA GLN A 13 -11.47 -36.43 -23.58
C GLN A 13 -10.51 -35.83 -22.54
N GLN A 14 -9.21 -36.08 -22.65
CA GLN A 14 -8.19 -35.54 -21.76
C GLN A 14 -7.96 -34.03 -22.00
N GLU A 15 -8.05 -33.55 -23.25
CA GLU A 15 -8.03 -32.12 -23.61
C GLU A 15 -9.23 -31.37 -23.01
N LYS A 16 -10.43 -31.95 -23.10
CA LYS A 16 -11.66 -31.36 -22.53
C LYS A 16 -11.60 -31.24 -21.00
N VAL A 17 -10.97 -32.17 -20.30
CA VAL A 17 -10.79 -32.11 -18.84
C VAL A 17 -9.74 -31.06 -18.44
N SER A 18 -8.65 -30.92 -19.21
CA SER A 18 -7.62 -29.91 -18.99
C SER A 18 -8.15 -28.49 -19.22
N LEU A 19 -8.91 -28.28 -20.30
CA LEU A 19 -9.56 -27.00 -20.60
C LEU A 19 -10.58 -26.61 -19.53
N LYS A 20 -11.40 -27.55 -19.03
CA LYS A 20 -12.34 -27.28 -17.92
C LYS A 20 -11.61 -26.86 -16.64
N LYS A 21 -10.48 -27.49 -16.30
CA LYS A 21 -9.66 -27.12 -15.13
C LYS A 21 -9.01 -25.73 -15.27
N LEU A 22 -8.52 -25.40 -16.47
CA LEU A 22 -8.00 -24.07 -16.79
C LEU A 22 -9.10 -22.99 -16.71
N PHE A 23 -10.29 -23.28 -17.23
CA PHE A 23 -11.43 -22.37 -17.17
C PHE A 23 -11.91 -22.16 -15.73
N LEU A 24 -11.93 -23.21 -14.90
CA LEU A 24 -12.27 -23.12 -13.48
C LEU A 24 -11.24 -22.32 -12.68
N ALA A 25 -9.95 -22.49 -12.98
CA ALA A 25 -8.88 -21.72 -12.34
C ALA A 25 -8.91 -20.24 -12.76
N MET A 26 -9.21 -19.94 -14.02
CA MET A 26 -9.35 -18.59 -14.54
C MET A 26 -10.62 -17.91 -13.98
N SER A 27 -11.74 -18.63 -13.92
CA SER A 27 -12.99 -18.22 -13.25
C SER A 27 -12.77 -17.90 -11.77
N ASN A 28 -12.10 -18.77 -11.02
CA ASN A 28 -11.77 -18.52 -9.61
C ASN A 28 -10.82 -17.34 -9.39
N ARG A 29 -10.01 -16.95 -10.38
CA ARG A 29 -9.19 -15.73 -10.31
C ARG A 29 -10.02 -14.48 -10.57
N ILE A 30 -10.94 -14.53 -11.54
CA ILE A 30 -11.85 -13.43 -11.88
C ILE A 30 -12.85 -13.21 -10.74
N PHE A 31 -13.44 -14.28 -10.21
CA PHE A 31 -14.36 -14.23 -9.06
C PHE A 31 -13.68 -13.62 -7.83
N ARG A 32 -12.44 -14.00 -7.53
CA ARG A 32 -11.66 -13.38 -6.44
C ARG A 32 -11.29 -11.92 -6.67
N LYS A 33 -11.24 -11.45 -7.92
CA LYS A 33 -11.07 -10.03 -8.25
C LYS A 33 -12.40 -9.27 -8.09
N MET A 34 -13.49 -9.82 -8.64
CA MET A 34 -14.85 -9.30 -8.47
C MET A 34 -15.24 -9.18 -7.00
N LEU A 35 -14.98 -10.21 -6.19
CA LEU A 35 -15.31 -10.19 -4.76
C LEU A 35 -14.50 -9.12 -3.98
N ARG A 36 -13.24 -8.88 -4.38
CA ARG A 36 -12.43 -7.79 -3.82
C ARG A 36 -12.96 -6.42 -4.24
N PHE A 37 -13.43 -6.29 -5.48
CA PHE A 37 -14.02 -5.07 -5.99
C PHE A 37 -15.36 -4.78 -5.31
N ILE A 38 -16.26 -5.77 -5.24
CA ILE A 38 -17.53 -5.69 -4.51
C ILE A 38 -17.28 -5.33 -3.06
N LYS A 39 -16.31 -5.97 -2.39
CA LYS A 39 -15.95 -5.62 -1.01
C LYS A 39 -15.54 -4.15 -0.89
N ARG A 40 -14.66 -3.65 -1.77
CA ARG A 40 -14.26 -2.22 -1.78
C ARG A 40 -15.46 -1.30 -2.02
N LEU A 41 -16.34 -1.68 -2.95
CA LEU A 41 -17.54 -0.91 -3.30
C LEU A 41 -18.51 -0.86 -2.11
N LEU A 42 -18.71 -1.98 -1.41
CA LEU A 42 -19.46 -2.07 -0.17
C LEU A 42 -18.84 -1.23 0.94
N THR A 43 -17.51 -1.25 1.11
CA THR A 43 -16.86 -0.38 2.10
C THR A 43 -17.05 1.10 1.75
N CYS A 44 -16.92 1.49 0.49
CA CYS A 44 -17.19 2.88 0.06
C CYS A 44 -18.64 3.27 0.29
N LEU A 45 -19.59 2.40 -0.06
CA LEU A 45 -21.02 2.63 0.19
C LEU A 45 -21.27 2.77 1.70
N VAL A 46 -20.73 1.89 2.53
CA VAL A 46 -20.88 1.98 3.99
C VAL A 46 -20.29 3.28 4.52
N ILE A 47 -19.14 3.75 4.04
CA ILE A 47 -18.56 5.03 4.47
C ILE A 47 -19.45 6.22 4.07
N ILE A 48 -19.95 6.24 2.83
CA ILE A 48 -20.81 7.32 2.31
C ILE A 48 -22.18 7.33 2.99
N PHE A 49 -22.76 6.15 3.22
CA PHE A 49 -24.07 5.99 3.84
C PHE A 49 -24.00 5.89 5.37
N SER A 50 -22.82 5.79 5.98
CA SER A 50 -22.65 5.75 7.45
C SER A 50 -23.36 6.91 8.15
N PRO A 51 -23.26 8.17 7.69
CA PRO A 51 -23.99 9.27 8.31
C PRO A 51 -25.52 9.08 8.16
N VAL A 52 -26.00 8.61 7.01
CA VAL A 52 -27.44 8.34 6.82
C VAL A 52 -27.92 7.21 7.75
N ILE A 53 -27.15 6.15 7.92
CA ILE A 53 -27.47 5.04 8.82
C ILE A 53 -27.51 5.52 10.27
N ILE A 54 -26.52 6.31 10.70
CA ILE A 54 -26.48 6.91 12.04
C ILE A 54 -27.69 7.81 12.25
N TRP A 55 -28.06 8.62 11.26
CA TRP A 55 -29.26 9.47 11.32
C TRP A 55 -30.53 8.64 11.48
N VAL A 56 -30.70 7.56 10.72
CA VAL A 56 -31.84 6.66 10.83
C VAL A 56 -31.90 6.01 12.21
N ILE A 57 -30.76 5.55 12.75
CA ILE A 57 -30.69 4.99 14.10
C ILE A 57 -31.10 6.04 15.16
N LEU A 58 -30.60 7.27 15.04
CA LEU A 58 -30.96 8.36 15.96
C LEU A 58 -32.44 8.74 15.86
N SER A 59 -33.00 8.75 14.65
CA SER A 59 -34.43 8.97 14.44
C SER A 59 -35.27 7.86 15.04
N LEU A 60 -34.86 6.59 14.90
CA LEU A 60 -35.53 5.45 15.53
C LEU A 60 -35.42 5.51 17.06
N ASN A 61 -34.28 5.91 17.59
CA ASN A 61 -34.09 6.10 19.03
C ASN A 61 -34.98 7.22 19.57
N ARG A 62 -35.17 8.32 18.83
CA ARG A 62 -36.12 9.37 19.20
C ARG A 62 -37.55 8.83 19.26
N GLU A 63 -37.98 8.09 18.25
CA GLU A 63 -39.33 7.48 18.24
C GLU A 63 -39.50 6.48 19.39
N LEU A 64 -38.48 5.68 19.70
CA LEU A 64 -38.48 4.79 20.87
C LEU A 64 -38.63 5.57 22.18
N ILE A 65 -37.94 6.70 22.35
CA ILE A 65 -38.07 7.56 23.53
C ILE A 65 -39.50 8.11 23.64
N VAL A 66 -40.13 8.51 22.53
CA VAL A 66 -41.53 8.96 22.50
C VAL A 66 -42.49 7.83 22.88
N ILE A 67 -42.29 6.63 22.34
CA ILE A 67 -43.11 5.45 22.66
C ILE A 67 -42.96 5.06 24.14
N ILE A 68 -41.73 5.08 24.66
CA ILE A 68 -41.42 4.77 26.06
C ILE A 68 -42.03 5.82 26.99
N ALA A 69 -41.92 7.10 26.65
CA ALA A 69 -42.47 8.21 27.43
C ALA A 69 -44.00 8.14 27.53
N ASN A 70 -44.68 7.66 26.48
CA ASN A 70 -46.14 7.52 26.43
C ASN A 70 -46.63 6.11 26.84
N SER A 71 -45.75 5.24 27.34
CA SER A 71 -46.13 3.87 27.74
C SER A 71 -46.90 3.85 29.06
N GLN A 72 -48.13 3.31 29.00
CA GLN A 72 -49.05 3.20 30.15
C GLN A 72 -48.55 2.24 31.25
N TRP A 73 -47.71 1.26 30.89
CA TRP A 73 -47.17 0.31 31.86
C TRP A 73 -46.03 0.94 32.69
N LEU A 74 -45.17 1.73 32.07
CA LEU A 74 -44.04 2.40 32.73
C LEU A 74 -44.47 3.62 33.57
N SER A 75 -45.51 4.33 33.12
CA SER A 75 -46.10 5.43 33.90
C SER A 75 -46.72 4.96 35.21
N GLY A 76 -47.12 3.68 35.32
CA GLY A 76 -47.58 3.07 36.57
C GLY A 76 -46.46 2.82 37.60
N ILE A 77 -45.22 2.65 37.16
CA ILE A 77 -44.07 2.34 38.04
C ILE A 77 -43.36 3.62 38.52
N PHE A 78 -43.27 4.64 37.66
CA PHE A 78 -42.63 5.93 37.99
C PHE A 78 -43.46 7.13 37.46
N PRO A 79 -44.60 7.45 38.09
CA PRO A 79 -45.57 8.40 37.54
C PRO A 79 -45.06 9.84 37.39
N SER A 80 -44.26 10.35 38.34
CA SER A 80 -43.73 11.72 38.30
C SER A 80 -42.67 11.94 37.22
N LEU A 81 -41.82 10.94 36.98
CA LEU A 81 -40.77 10.99 35.94
C LEU A 81 -41.37 10.88 34.54
N PHE A 82 -42.34 9.98 34.32
CA PHE A 82 -42.93 9.80 33.00
C PHE A 82 -43.95 10.90 32.64
N ALA A 83 -44.62 11.52 33.63
CA ALA A 83 -45.48 12.68 33.38
C ALA A 83 -44.68 13.90 32.91
N THR A 84 -43.56 14.21 33.59
CA THR A 84 -42.66 15.31 33.17
C THR A 84 -41.95 14.98 31.86
N LEU A 85 -41.46 13.75 31.69
CA LEU A 85 -40.81 13.30 30.45
C LEU A 85 -41.78 13.35 29.25
N GLY A 86 -43.02 12.89 29.40
CA GLY A 86 -44.04 12.95 28.35
C GLY A 86 -44.41 14.38 27.95
N GLU A 87 -44.45 15.32 28.90
CA GLU A 87 -44.74 16.72 28.60
C GLU A 87 -43.61 17.40 27.81
N HIS A 88 -42.35 17.04 28.09
CA HIS A 88 -41.19 17.60 27.38
C HIS A 88 -40.93 16.92 26.03
N VAL A 89 -41.12 15.61 25.92
CA VAL A 89 -40.83 14.83 24.70
C VAL A 89 -41.85 15.07 23.58
N ASN A 90 -43.11 15.38 23.92
CA ASN A 90 -44.17 15.65 22.93
C ASN A 90 -44.14 17.09 22.38
N LYS A 91 -43.26 17.98 22.88
CA LYS A 91 -43.13 19.35 22.38
C LYS A 91 -42.32 19.39 21.06
N PRO A 92 -42.70 20.23 20.08
CA PRO A 92 -41.94 20.37 18.82
C PRO A 92 -40.53 20.91 19.04
N GLU A 93 -40.30 21.60 20.16
CA GLU A 93 -39.00 22.10 20.61
C GLU A 93 -38.02 20.97 20.93
N PHE A 94 -38.50 19.87 21.52
CA PHE A 94 -37.67 18.69 21.79
C PHE A 94 -37.24 18.01 20.49
N ALA A 95 -38.15 17.88 19.52
CA ALA A 95 -37.83 17.33 18.20
C ALA A 95 -36.78 18.18 17.46
N ARG A 96 -36.88 19.52 17.55
CA ARG A 96 -35.87 20.44 16.97
C ARG A 96 -34.53 20.32 17.70
N GLY A 97 -34.52 20.39 19.03
CA GLY A 97 -33.29 20.30 19.81
C GLY A 97 -32.58 18.95 19.64
N PHE A 98 -33.32 17.84 19.58
CA PHE A 98 -32.76 16.52 19.29
C PHE A 98 -32.17 16.44 17.89
N ASN A 99 -32.88 16.94 16.88
CA ASN A 99 -32.39 16.94 15.50
C ASN A 99 -31.15 17.82 15.34
N ASP A 100 -31.11 19.01 15.95
CA ASP A 100 -29.96 19.91 15.89
C ASP A 100 -28.74 19.31 16.59
N ALA A 101 -28.94 18.68 17.76
CA ALA A 101 -27.88 17.96 18.47
C ALA A 101 -27.38 16.74 17.68
N ALA A 102 -28.29 15.98 17.07
CA ALA A 102 -27.97 14.85 16.21
C ALA A 102 -27.18 15.30 14.97
N LEU A 103 -27.59 16.39 14.30
CA LEU A 103 -26.87 16.98 13.17
C LEU A 103 -25.49 17.46 13.57
N GLY A 104 -25.35 18.12 14.72
CA GLY A 104 -24.06 18.54 15.26
C GLY A 104 -23.12 17.36 15.55
N GLY A 105 -23.65 16.29 16.17
CA GLY A 105 -22.91 15.05 16.40
C GLY A 105 -22.49 14.36 15.10
N LEU A 106 -23.34 14.38 14.09
CA LEU A 106 -23.07 13.79 12.78
C LEU A 106 -22.01 14.57 11.99
N LEU A 107 -22.07 15.90 12.06
CA LEU A 107 -21.09 16.80 11.43
C LEU A 107 -19.70 16.63 12.06
N THR A 108 -19.63 16.53 13.38
CA THR A 108 -18.35 16.30 14.09
C THR A 108 -17.76 14.93 13.75
N LEU A 109 -18.58 13.88 13.70
CA LEU A 109 -18.15 12.54 13.26
C LEU A 109 -17.63 12.55 11.82
N PHE A 110 -18.33 13.24 10.92
CA PHE A 110 -17.89 13.41 9.54
C PHE A 110 -16.55 14.16 9.48
N GLY A 111 -16.38 15.23 10.26
CA GLY A 111 -15.11 15.95 10.38
C GLY A 111 -13.95 15.05 10.83
N VAL A 112 -14.16 14.18 11.82
CA VAL A 112 -13.15 13.19 12.27
C VAL A 112 -12.81 12.21 11.14
N ILE A 113 -13.81 11.68 10.43
CA ILE A 113 -13.57 10.74 9.32
C ILE A 113 -12.73 11.41 8.21
N VAL A 114 -13.11 12.62 7.80
CA VAL A 114 -12.42 13.37 6.75
C VAL A 114 -11.00 13.71 7.18
N THR A 115 -10.78 14.17 8.41
CA THR A 115 -9.43 14.51 8.90
C THR A 115 -8.53 13.29 9.00
N VAL A 116 -9.03 12.15 9.51
CA VAL A 116 -8.28 10.89 9.54
C VAL A 116 -7.94 10.42 8.13
N TRP A 117 -8.90 10.48 7.20
CA TRP A 117 -8.68 10.11 5.81
C TRP A 117 -7.65 11.01 5.12
N TYR A 118 -7.79 12.33 5.28
CA TYR A 118 -6.86 13.32 4.75
C TYR A 118 -5.44 13.09 5.29
N TYR A 119 -5.29 12.90 6.60
CA TYR A 119 -4.01 12.59 7.22
C TYR A 119 -3.42 11.29 6.69
N GLN A 120 -4.24 10.26 6.51
CA GLN A 120 -3.80 8.97 5.98
C GLN A 120 -3.34 9.09 4.52
N VAL A 121 -4.07 9.82 3.67
CA VAL A 121 -3.71 10.03 2.26
C VAL A 121 -2.41 10.80 2.13
N ILE A 122 -2.28 11.94 2.82
CA ILE A 122 -1.06 12.76 2.76
C ILE A 122 0.14 11.99 3.27
N ARG A 123 0.01 11.29 4.41
CA ARG A 123 1.11 10.52 4.95
C ARG A 123 1.56 9.41 4.01
N ILE A 124 0.63 8.77 3.29
CA ILE A 124 0.99 7.77 2.28
C ILE A 124 1.71 8.42 1.11
N GLN A 125 1.21 9.55 0.61
CA GLN A 125 1.85 10.31 -0.47
C GLN A 125 3.27 10.73 -0.10
N GLU A 126 3.47 11.38 1.05
CA GLU A 126 4.79 11.80 1.51
C GLU A 126 5.78 10.64 1.62
N VAL A 127 5.33 9.49 2.14
CA VAL A 127 6.19 8.30 2.26
C VAL A 127 6.51 7.71 0.88
N THR A 128 5.54 7.70 -0.04
CA THR A 128 5.76 7.23 -1.42
C THR A 128 6.70 8.14 -2.18
N GLU A 129 6.55 9.46 -2.07
CA GLU A 129 7.44 10.45 -2.67
C GLU A 129 8.87 10.31 -2.14
N LYS A 130 9.06 10.21 -0.82
CA LYS A 130 10.38 9.96 -0.23
C LYS A 130 11.01 8.66 -0.73
N ARG A 131 10.22 7.60 -0.85
CA ARG A 131 10.70 6.32 -1.41
C ARG A 131 11.10 6.45 -2.87
N LEU A 132 10.33 7.15 -3.69
CA LEU A 132 10.65 7.38 -5.09
C LEU A 132 11.93 8.21 -5.23
N PHE A 133 12.06 9.27 -4.44
CA PHE A 133 13.27 10.09 -4.38
C PHE A 133 14.51 9.24 -4.06
N VAL A 134 14.45 8.42 -3.01
CA VAL A 134 15.55 7.51 -2.64
C VAL A 134 15.89 6.54 -3.77
N ILE A 135 14.89 5.97 -4.44
CA ILE A 135 15.13 5.04 -5.55
C ILE A 135 15.80 5.74 -6.73
N ASP A 136 15.34 6.94 -7.09
CA ASP A 136 15.87 7.67 -8.25
C ASP A 136 17.30 8.15 -8.01
N GLU A 137 17.60 8.65 -6.81
CA GLU A 137 18.95 9.04 -6.41
C GLU A 137 19.91 7.84 -6.41
N LEU A 138 19.50 6.70 -5.83
CA LEU A 138 20.29 5.47 -5.85
C LEU A 138 20.47 4.93 -7.27
N LEU A 139 19.46 4.99 -8.13
CA LEU A 139 19.56 4.55 -9.52
C LEU A 139 20.56 5.41 -10.30
N GLU A 140 20.59 6.72 -10.08
CA GLU A 140 21.57 7.59 -10.72
C GLU A 140 23.00 7.24 -10.31
N GLU A 141 23.24 7.05 -9.01
CA GLU A 141 24.55 6.66 -8.48
C GLU A 141 24.97 5.26 -8.96
N LEU A 142 24.07 4.29 -8.95
CA LEU A 142 24.35 2.94 -9.43
C LEU A 142 24.62 2.91 -10.95
N LYS A 143 23.99 3.77 -11.75
CA LYS A 143 24.30 3.90 -13.18
C LYS A 143 25.70 4.46 -13.40
N LYS A 144 26.13 5.46 -12.60
CA LYS A 144 27.51 5.97 -12.63
C LYS A 144 28.50 4.85 -12.28
N ASN A 145 28.24 4.11 -11.21
CA ASN A 145 29.07 2.97 -10.81
C ASN A 145 29.09 1.84 -11.84
N ARG A 146 27.96 1.55 -12.50
CA ARG A 146 27.89 0.59 -13.61
C ARG A 146 28.79 1.00 -14.77
N HIS A 147 28.82 2.29 -15.11
CA HIS A 147 29.70 2.78 -16.16
C HIS A 147 31.18 2.57 -15.80
N ILE A 148 31.56 2.82 -14.54
CA ILE A 148 32.90 2.54 -14.02
C ILE A 148 33.24 1.05 -14.10
N VAL A 149 32.32 0.16 -13.71
CA VAL A 149 32.51 -1.30 -13.84
C VAL A 149 32.74 -1.68 -15.30
N ASN A 150 31.94 -1.14 -16.22
CA ASN A 150 32.09 -1.42 -17.65
C ASN A 150 33.43 -0.92 -18.20
N ASP A 151 33.92 0.24 -17.75
CA ASP A 151 35.23 0.75 -18.14
C ASP A 151 36.38 -0.13 -17.60
N LEU A 152 36.25 -0.66 -16.38
CA LEU A 152 37.22 -1.60 -15.81
C LEU A 152 37.25 -2.93 -16.57
N LEU A 153 36.07 -3.46 -16.94
CA LEU A 153 35.94 -4.68 -17.74
C LEU A 153 36.51 -4.52 -19.15
N GLN A 154 36.40 -3.32 -19.74
CA GLN A 154 37.00 -2.99 -21.04
C GLN A 154 38.52 -2.76 -20.99
N GLY A 155 39.16 -2.99 -19.85
CA GLY A 155 40.61 -2.85 -19.70
C GLY A 155 41.11 -1.41 -19.60
N LYS A 156 40.22 -0.40 -19.50
CA LYS A 156 40.57 1.03 -19.31
C LYS A 156 41.00 1.33 -17.87
N THR A 157 41.80 0.44 -17.28
CA THR A 157 42.21 0.48 -15.88
C THR A 157 43.20 1.61 -15.58
N GLU A 158 43.88 2.16 -16.59
CA GLU A 158 44.89 3.22 -16.42
C GLU A 158 44.31 4.50 -15.80
N LYS A 159 43.06 4.84 -16.13
CA LYS A 159 42.32 5.98 -15.55
C LYS A 159 42.12 5.85 -14.03
N TYR A 160 42.22 4.64 -13.51
CA TYR A 160 41.94 4.28 -12.11
C TYR A 160 43.17 3.72 -11.38
N LYS A 161 44.31 3.57 -12.08
CA LYS A 161 45.61 3.16 -11.51
C LYS A 161 46.43 4.34 -10.99
N SER A 162 46.17 5.55 -11.48
CA SER A 162 46.82 6.76 -10.98
C SER A 162 46.05 7.28 -9.77
N GLY A 163 46.58 7.01 -8.59
CA GLY A 163 46.24 7.77 -7.40
C GLY A 163 46.49 9.24 -7.68
N SER A 164 45.42 9.99 -7.93
CA SER A 164 45.39 11.39 -7.53
C SER A 164 45.80 11.40 -6.06
N LYS A 165 47.02 11.88 -5.81
CA LYS A 165 47.67 11.99 -4.49
C LYS A 165 46.84 12.79 -3.46
N ASN A 166 45.65 13.27 -3.82
CA ASN A 166 44.76 14.10 -3.00
C ASN A 166 43.34 13.52 -2.76
N LYS A 167 42.99 12.30 -3.19
CA LYS A 167 41.70 11.68 -2.81
C LYS A 167 41.90 10.31 -2.16
N LYS A 168 41.84 10.26 -0.82
CA LYS A 168 41.61 9.03 -0.03
C LYS A 168 40.17 8.52 -0.22
N GLY A 169 39.71 8.41 -1.46
CA GLY A 169 38.33 8.03 -1.80
C GLY A 169 38.30 6.70 -2.56
N SER A 170 37.16 6.00 -2.47
CA SER A 170 36.86 4.88 -3.38
C SER A 170 36.84 5.36 -4.83
N ILE A 171 37.13 4.46 -5.79
CA ILE A 171 36.93 4.73 -7.22
C ILE A 171 35.44 4.86 -7.54
N PHE A 172 34.59 4.20 -6.75
CA PHE A 172 33.14 4.22 -6.91
C PHE A 172 32.49 5.35 -6.11
N THR A 173 31.40 5.88 -6.64
CA THR A 173 30.59 6.91 -5.97
C THR A 173 29.64 6.24 -4.98
N THR A 174 29.72 6.63 -3.70
CA THR A 174 28.85 6.11 -2.62
C THR A 174 28.21 7.22 -1.78
N GLU A 175 28.35 8.48 -2.22
CA GLU A 175 27.92 9.67 -1.47
C GLU A 175 26.41 9.68 -1.22
N ALA A 176 25.62 9.29 -2.22
CA ALA A 176 24.16 9.28 -2.13
C ALA A 176 23.69 8.28 -1.08
N TRP A 177 24.25 7.06 -1.08
CA TRP A 177 23.96 6.05 -0.06
C TRP A 177 24.24 6.54 1.36
N HIS A 178 25.37 7.21 1.57
CA HIS A 178 25.73 7.74 2.89
C HIS A 178 24.93 8.97 3.29
N LYS A 179 24.60 9.84 2.33
CA LYS A 179 23.81 11.06 2.55
C LYS A 179 22.35 10.75 2.88
N MET A 180 21.76 9.74 2.25
CA MET A 180 20.38 9.33 2.49
C MET A 180 20.19 8.65 3.85
N GLY A 181 21.23 7.99 4.40
CA GLY A 181 21.23 7.47 5.77
C GLY A 181 19.95 6.71 6.15
N ALA A 182 19.12 7.31 6.99
CA ALA A 182 17.86 6.72 7.48
C ALA A 182 16.78 6.56 6.40
N ASP A 183 16.77 7.40 5.36
CA ASP A 183 15.75 7.36 4.30
C ASP A 183 15.88 6.09 3.44
N VAL A 184 17.07 5.51 3.38
CA VAL A 184 17.32 4.23 2.74
C VAL A 184 16.56 3.09 3.43
N ALA A 185 16.29 3.20 4.74
CA ALA A 185 15.51 2.22 5.49
C ALA A 185 14.03 2.16 5.05
N LEU A 186 13.56 3.13 4.25
CA LEU A 186 12.23 3.10 3.62
C LEU A 186 12.13 2.04 2.51
N LEU A 187 13.25 1.50 2.04
CA LEU A 187 13.29 0.42 1.05
C LEU A 187 12.90 -0.93 1.67
N PRO A 188 12.37 -1.88 0.86
CA PRO A 188 12.11 -3.24 1.32
C PRO A 188 13.39 -3.88 1.87
N ARG A 189 13.27 -4.57 3.01
CA ARG A 189 14.41 -5.18 3.73
C ARG A 189 15.37 -5.96 2.83
N ARG A 190 14.85 -6.75 1.88
CA ARG A 190 15.68 -7.52 0.93
C ARG A 190 16.53 -6.62 0.03
N LEU A 191 15.94 -5.53 -0.48
CA LEU A 191 16.63 -4.58 -1.35
C LEU A 191 17.68 -3.78 -0.57
N HIS A 192 17.30 -3.31 0.62
CA HIS A 192 18.20 -2.62 1.54
C HIS A 192 19.44 -3.46 1.85
N LEU A 193 19.27 -4.75 2.21
CA LEU A 193 20.39 -5.64 2.52
C LEU A 193 21.31 -5.86 1.32
N ARG A 194 20.74 -6.07 0.13
CA ARG A 194 21.54 -6.23 -1.09
C ARG A 194 22.34 -4.97 -1.42
N LEU A 195 21.72 -3.80 -1.29
CA LEU A 195 22.40 -2.52 -1.48
C LEU A 195 23.49 -2.31 -0.41
N SER A 196 23.22 -2.63 0.86
CA SER A 196 24.22 -2.51 1.93
C SER A 196 25.48 -3.33 1.64
N VAL A 197 25.31 -4.56 1.16
CA VAL A 197 26.44 -5.43 0.77
C VAL A 197 27.18 -4.86 -0.44
N LEU A 198 26.45 -4.38 -1.46
CA LEU A 198 27.04 -3.75 -2.64
C LEU A 198 27.86 -2.51 -2.24
N TYR A 199 27.26 -1.58 -1.49
CA TYR A 199 27.91 -0.33 -1.07
C TYR A 199 29.09 -0.56 -0.13
N ALA A 200 29.04 -1.59 0.73
CA ALA A 200 30.21 -2.00 1.51
C ALA A 200 31.35 -2.50 0.60
N GLY A 201 31.03 -3.22 -0.48
CA GLY A 201 31.98 -3.63 -1.50
C GLY A 201 32.57 -2.45 -2.25
N LEU A 202 31.72 -1.55 -2.75
CA LEU A 202 32.12 -0.34 -3.48
C LEU A 202 33.01 0.57 -2.63
N ASN A 203 32.67 0.80 -1.36
CA ASN A 203 33.43 1.68 -0.47
C ASN A 203 34.83 1.13 -0.14
N ARG A 204 35.03 -0.20 -0.22
CA ARG A 204 36.33 -0.84 0.01
C ARG A 204 37.25 -0.85 -1.20
N CYS A 205 36.76 -0.45 -2.38
CA CYS A 205 37.51 -0.49 -3.64
C CYS A 205 38.18 0.85 -3.93
N SER A 206 39.42 1.03 -3.45
CA SER A 206 40.25 2.20 -3.75
C SER A 206 41.11 2.07 -5.03
N SER A 207 41.22 0.86 -5.59
CA SER A 207 41.99 0.56 -6.81
C SER A 207 41.26 -0.46 -7.70
N ALA A 208 41.69 -0.57 -8.96
CA ALA A 208 41.20 -1.60 -9.88
C ALA A 208 41.38 -3.03 -9.32
N ASP A 209 42.47 -3.28 -8.58
CA ASP A 209 42.68 -4.57 -7.89
C ASP A 209 41.63 -4.82 -6.80
N GLY A 210 41.17 -3.75 -6.14
CA GLY A 210 40.06 -3.81 -5.19
C GLY A 210 38.76 -4.26 -5.87
N TYR A 211 38.51 -3.83 -7.11
CA TYR A 211 37.36 -4.31 -7.89
C TYR A 211 37.46 -5.81 -8.15
N TRP A 212 38.60 -6.31 -8.65
CA TRP A 212 38.78 -7.74 -8.95
C TRP A 212 38.63 -8.63 -7.71
N LYS A 213 39.07 -8.16 -6.53
CA LYS A 213 38.85 -8.88 -5.25
C LYS A 213 37.37 -8.96 -4.85
N ASN A 214 36.56 -7.97 -5.20
CA ASN A 214 35.14 -7.88 -4.85
C ASN A 214 34.19 -8.11 -6.04
N GLN A 215 34.71 -8.62 -7.16
CA GLN A 215 34.01 -8.69 -8.44
C GLN A 215 32.64 -9.38 -8.33
N ALA A 216 32.59 -10.52 -7.64
CA ALA A 216 31.35 -11.29 -7.47
C ALA A 216 30.20 -10.52 -6.78
N THR A 217 30.54 -9.49 -6.00
CA THR A 217 29.57 -8.61 -5.34
C THR A 217 29.22 -7.42 -6.23
N ILE A 218 30.22 -6.80 -6.86
CA ILE A 218 30.06 -5.58 -7.65
C ILE A 218 29.34 -5.87 -8.98
N ASP A 219 29.60 -7.01 -9.62
CA ASP A 219 28.95 -7.40 -10.88
C ASP A 219 27.43 -7.65 -10.71
N ARG A 220 26.93 -7.75 -9.47
CA ARG A 220 25.49 -7.84 -9.18
C ARG A 220 24.75 -6.51 -9.31
N ILE A 221 25.45 -5.42 -9.65
CA ILE A 221 24.89 -4.08 -9.77
C ILE A 221 23.71 -4.03 -10.75
N ASP A 222 23.79 -4.74 -11.88
CA ASP A 222 22.73 -4.79 -12.90
C ASP A 222 21.46 -5.46 -12.38
N GLY A 223 21.61 -6.50 -11.56
CA GLY A 223 20.48 -7.16 -10.90
C GLY A 223 19.82 -6.27 -9.86
N ILE A 224 20.60 -5.46 -9.14
CA ILE A 224 20.08 -4.52 -8.14
C ILE A 224 19.38 -3.33 -8.80
N ILE A 225 19.93 -2.79 -9.89
CA ILE A 225 19.28 -1.77 -10.72
C ILE A 225 17.93 -2.28 -11.24
N SER A 226 17.90 -3.51 -11.74
CA SER A 226 16.66 -4.15 -12.22
C SER A 226 15.61 -4.28 -11.12
N ASP A 227 16.02 -4.67 -9.92
CA ASP A 227 15.13 -4.76 -8.76
C ASP A 227 14.60 -3.39 -8.32
N LEU A 228 15.44 -2.35 -8.34
CA LEU A 228 15.04 -0.96 -8.06
C LEU A 228 14.02 -0.46 -9.07
N HIS A 229 14.23 -0.69 -10.37
CA HIS A 229 13.25 -0.34 -11.40
C HIS A 229 11.93 -1.10 -11.23
N ARG A 230 11.99 -2.40 -10.90
CA ARG A 230 10.80 -3.19 -10.59
C ARG A 230 10.05 -2.61 -9.40
N TYR A 231 10.75 -2.25 -8.33
CA TYR A 231 10.15 -1.67 -7.14
C TYR A 231 9.54 -0.29 -7.40
N ARG A 232 10.25 0.58 -8.14
CA ARG A 232 9.72 1.86 -8.63
C ARG A 232 8.41 1.66 -9.40
N SER A 233 8.37 0.70 -10.31
CA SER A 233 7.17 0.42 -11.11
C SER A 233 5.99 -0.06 -10.26
N THR A 234 6.25 -0.78 -9.15
CA THR A 234 5.19 -1.19 -8.23
C THR A 234 4.66 -0.03 -7.40
N LEU A 235 5.52 0.92 -7.00
CA LEU A 235 5.10 2.14 -6.28
C LEU A 235 4.24 3.04 -7.17
N CYS A 236 4.66 3.30 -8.42
CA CYS A 236 3.85 4.10 -9.35
C CYS A 236 2.51 3.44 -9.73
N LYS A 237 2.41 2.10 -9.68
CA LYS A 237 1.15 1.37 -9.95
C LYS A 237 0.20 1.37 -8.76
N SER A 238 0.71 1.45 -7.52
CA SER A 238 -0.15 1.51 -6.34
C SER A 238 -0.87 2.84 -6.17
N ASP A 239 -0.41 3.92 -6.81
CA ASP A 239 -1.08 5.23 -6.79
C ASP A 239 -2.27 5.31 -7.76
N ILE A 240 -2.48 4.29 -8.62
CA ILE A 240 -3.55 4.26 -9.65
C ILE A 240 -4.63 3.19 -9.33
N ALA A 241 -4.61 2.52 -8.16
CA ALA A 241 -5.42 1.32 -7.90
C ALA A 241 -6.26 1.30 -6.61
#